data_AF-A0A7K3W696-F1
#
_entry.id   AF-A0A7K3W696-F1
#
_cell.length_a   1.000
_cell.length_b   1.000
_cell.length_c   1.000
_cell.angle_alpha   90.00
_cell.angle_beta   90.00
_cell.angle_gamma   90.00
#
_symmetry.space_group_name_H-M   'P 1'
#
loop_
_entity.id
_entity.type
_entity.pdbx_description
1 polymer ?
#
loop_
_entity_poly.entity_id
_entity_poly.type
_entity_poly.pdbx_seq_one_letter_code
_entity_poly.pdbx_strand_id
1 'polypeptide(L)'
;MALKPAAAYRNTIRADPEGVVWWFAGRVRRLSDDGVVVHPNDLASCRAADLQRVLRQLEEAGGFNGAVLVSATDEGYMAEDGAPVAPVSFSLHGGHLALDIVYASDDYEDDGVPTHHATLVQPVVARSALTVLDWSVDENYASPPWLWHASFRCPTRGRSLLDLFDVGTEMVLLLEAAASGELTRESVAGLVRGGHLSALVGQPEGHWLDVKTQHYDLSGPAGRISLAQSVSRFANAEDGGVVVVGMSAKRVAGGEEIRGVTPLPLDARMVRRYHQALDERVFPPVYGLTVEHVTVNGGMVMLIDVPPQPEELKPFLVHGAIIDGRVEGTFISIVRRRGEASIPITAPMIHAQLAAGRALLRGDTQPDAT
;
A
#
# COMPACT_ATOMS: atom_id res chain seq x y z
N MET A 1 -32.85 19.81 18.78
CA MET A 1 -33.94 18.92 18.31
C MET A 1 -33.31 17.57 18.01
N ALA A 2 -33.52 16.58 18.88
CA ALA A 2 -32.88 15.28 18.77
C ALA A 2 -33.45 14.51 17.56
N LEU A 3 -32.57 14.08 16.64
CA LEU A 3 -32.91 13.17 15.55
C LEU A 3 -33.51 11.90 16.15
N LYS A 4 -34.75 11.58 15.75
CA LYS A 4 -35.33 10.26 15.99
C LYS A 4 -34.36 9.20 15.47
N PRO A 5 -34.16 8.08 16.18
CA PRO A 5 -33.38 6.97 15.66
C PRO A 5 -33.99 6.55 14.32
N ALA A 6 -33.16 6.48 13.28
CA ALA A 6 -33.58 6.11 11.94
C ALA A 6 -34.28 4.74 12.02
N ALA A 7 -35.60 4.73 11.81
CA ALA A 7 -36.27 3.50 11.44
C ALA A 7 -35.49 2.92 10.25
N ALA A 8 -35.10 1.64 10.32
CA ALA A 8 -34.34 0.99 9.25
C ALA A 8 -35.12 1.16 7.94
N TYR A 9 -34.70 2.13 7.12
CA TYR A 9 -35.32 2.37 5.84
C TYR A 9 -35.20 1.09 5.03
N ARG A 10 -36.32 0.60 4.47
CA ARG A 10 -36.32 -0.61 3.63
C ARG A 10 -35.34 -0.47 2.46
N ASN A 11 -35.21 0.75 1.93
CA ASN A 11 -34.26 1.14 0.90
C ASN A 11 -33.41 2.28 1.41
N THR A 12 -32.09 2.11 1.37
CA THR A 12 -31.11 3.11 1.84
C THR A 12 -30.89 4.23 0.84
N ILE A 13 -31.22 4.01 -0.43
CA ILE A 13 -31.12 5.01 -1.52
C ILE A 13 -32.45 5.12 -2.27
N ARG A 14 -32.82 6.36 -2.60
CA ARG A 14 -33.94 6.68 -3.51
C ARG A 14 -33.63 7.97 -4.28
N ALA A 15 -34.26 8.15 -5.42
CA ALA A 15 -34.28 9.38 -6.19
C ALA A 15 -35.72 9.72 -6.58
N ASP A 16 -35.97 10.98 -6.96
CA ASP A 16 -37.21 11.36 -7.62
C ASP A 16 -37.23 10.85 -9.07
N PRO A 17 -38.39 10.82 -9.76
CA PRO A 17 -38.48 10.24 -11.11
C PRO A 17 -37.60 10.93 -12.14
N GLU A 18 -37.31 12.21 -11.94
CA GLU A 18 -36.45 13.02 -12.82
C GLU A 18 -34.96 12.87 -12.49
N GLY A 19 -34.59 12.17 -11.40
CA GLY A 19 -33.20 12.00 -11.00
C GLY A 19 -32.52 13.29 -10.50
N VAL A 20 -33.28 14.34 -10.22
CA VAL A 20 -32.79 15.65 -9.78
C VAL A 20 -32.48 15.65 -8.28
N VAL A 21 -33.27 14.95 -7.48
CA VAL A 21 -33.12 14.89 -6.02
C VAL A 21 -32.92 13.47 -5.55
N TRP A 22 -31.84 13.25 -4.81
CA TRP A 22 -31.44 11.97 -4.28
C TRP A 22 -31.45 11.97 -2.76
N TRP A 23 -31.74 10.81 -2.17
CA TRP A 23 -31.64 10.59 -0.74
C TRP A 23 -30.73 9.40 -0.45
N PHE A 24 -29.64 9.63 0.28
CA PHE A 24 -28.68 8.63 0.75
C PHE A 24 -28.78 8.51 2.27
N ALA A 25 -29.36 7.41 2.75
CA ALA A 25 -29.64 7.19 4.17
C ALA A 25 -30.35 8.38 4.86
N GLY A 26 -31.22 9.08 4.12
CA GLY A 26 -31.97 10.26 4.59
C GLY A 26 -31.30 11.61 4.33
N ARG A 27 -30.02 11.64 3.93
CA ARG A 27 -29.32 12.85 3.51
C ARG A 27 -29.68 13.20 2.07
N VAL A 28 -29.95 14.47 1.80
CA VAL A 28 -30.38 14.94 0.48
C VAL A 28 -29.18 15.38 -0.35
N ARG A 29 -29.15 14.94 -1.60
CA ARG A 29 -28.18 15.33 -2.64
C ARG A 29 -28.95 15.75 -3.89
N ARG A 30 -28.34 16.60 -4.72
CA ARG A 30 -28.94 17.10 -5.96
C ARG A 30 -28.03 16.81 -7.14
N LEU A 31 -28.63 16.60 -8.30
CA LEU A 31 -27.93 16.52 -9.56
C LEU A 31 -27.24 17.86 -9.85
N SER A 32 -25.98 17.77 -10.27
CA SER A 32 -25.16 18.87 -10.82
C SER A 32 -24.81 18.57 -12.28
N ASP A 33 -24.11 19.48 -12.94
CA ASP A 33 -23.71 19.32 -14.34
C ASP A 33 -22.81 18.09 -14.55
N ASP A 34 -22.00 17.74 -13.55
CA ASP A 34 -21.07 16.59 -13.60
C ASP A 34 -21.69 15.27 -13.11
N GLY A 35 -22.90 15.32 -12.54
CA GLY A 35 -23.58 14.17 -11.95
C GLY A 35 -24.02 14.39 -10.50
N VAL A 36 -24.22 13.29 -9.77
CA VAL A 36 -24.68 13.35 -8.37
C VAL A 36 -23.47 13.24 -7.45
N VAL A 37 -23.12 14.33 -6.78
CA VAL A 37 -21.99 14.36 -5.83
C VAL A 37 -22.46 13.96 -4.44
N VAL A 38 -21.74 13.01 -3.82
CA VAL A 38 -21.99 12.51 -2.45
C VAL A 38 -20.71 12.57 -1.61
N HIS A 39 -20.86 12.61 -0.28
CA HIS A 39 -19.73 12.53 0.65
C HIS A 39 -19.47 11.06 1.04
N PRO A 40 -18.23 10.64 1.35
CA PRO A 40 -17.94 9.32 1.91
C PRO A 40 -18.83 8.92 3.11
N ASN A 41 -19.18 9.88 3.97
CA ASN A 41 -20.08 9.64 5.12
C ASN A 41 -21.50 9.19 4.70
N ASP A 42 -21.91 9.49 3.47
CA ASP A 42 -23.21 9.08 2.93
C ASP A 42 -23.20 7.59 2.55
N LEU A 43 -22.02 7.03 2.28
CA LEU A 43 -21.85 5.68 1.70
C LEU A 43 -21.97 4.56 2.75
N ALA A 44 -21.53 4.81 3.99
CA ALA A 44 -21.41 3.79 5.03
C ALA A 44 -22.73 3.05 5.34
N SER A 45 -23.85 3.78 5.27
CA SER A 45 -25.19 3.25 5.55
C SER A 45 -25.95 2.85 4.28
N CYS A 46 -25.34 2.98 3.11
CA CYS A 46 -25.98 2.76 1.82
C CYS A 46 -25.58 1.41 1.23
N ARG A 47 -26.57 0.69 0.68
CA ARG A 47 -26.38 -0.64 0.06
C ARG A 47 -26.15 -0.50 -1.43
N ALA A 48 -25.18 -1.26 -1.95
CA ALA A 48 -24.90 -1.32 -3.39
C ALA A 48 -26.11 -1.76 -4.23
N ALA A 49 -26.91 -2.71 -3.72
CA ALA A 49 -28.13 -3.16 -4.40
C ALA A 49 -29.20 -2.05 -4.53
N ASP A 50 -29.27 -1.12 -3.56
CA ASP A 50 -30.21 -0.01 -3.61
C ASP A 50 -29.78 1.01 -4.66
N LEU A 51 -28.48 1.33 -4.75
CA LEU A 51 -27.96 2.22 -5.79
C LEU A 51 -28.21 1.64 -7.18
N GLN A 52 -27.86 0.37 -7.40
CA GLN A 52 -28.10 -0.28 -8.69
C GLN A 52 -29.57 -0.24 -9.10
N ARG A 53 -30.49 -0.49 -8.16
CA ARG A 53 -31.92 -0.44 -8.42
C ARG A 53 -32.35 0.96 -8.85
N VAL A 54 -31.91 2.00 -8.14
CA VAL A 54 -32.28 3.39 -8.46
C VAL A 54 -31.71 3.81 -9.81
N LEU A 55 -30.44 3.50 -10.09
CA LEU A 55 -29.82 3.80 -11.38
C LEU A 55 -30.58 3.14 -12.53
N ARG A 56 -30.93 1.85 -12.42
CA ARG A 56 -31.74 1.16 -13.45
C ARG A 56 -33.08 1.83 -13.70
N GLN A 57 -33.78 2.20 -12.62
CA GLN A 57 -35.08 2.86 -12.71
C GLN A 57 -34.98 4.20 -13.43
N LEU A 58 -33.92 4.96 -13.18
CA LEU A 58 -33.70 6.26 -13.83
C LEU A 58 -33.24 6.11 -15.27
N GLU A 59 -32.39 5.13 -15.58
CA GLU A 59 -31.98 4.82 -16.96
C GLU A 59 -33.19 4.42 -17.81
N GLU A 60 -34.04 3.50 -17.30
CA GLU A 60 -35.27 3.07 -17.97
C GLU A 60 -36.27 4.22 -18.19
N ALA A 61 -36.30 5.20 -17.28
CA ALA A 61 -37.15 6.38 -17.38
C ALA A 61 -36.52 7.51 -18.22
N GLY A 62 -35.26 7.39 -18.64
CA GLY A 62 -34.51 8.48 -19.28
C GLY A 62 -34.21 9.66 -18.35
N GLY A 63 -34.27 9.47 -17.02
CA GLY A 63 -34.08 10.51 -16.02
C GLY A 63 -32.62 10.76 -15.63
N PHE A 64 -31.75 9.74 -15.72
CA PHE A 64 -30.33 9.88 -15.37
C PHE A 64 -29.49 8.77 -16.01
N ASN A 65 -28.37 9.14 -16.61
CA ASN A 65 -27.38 8.23 -17.21
C ASN A 65 -25.92 8.60 -16.85
N GLY A 66 -25.72 9.44 -15.84
CA GLY A 66 -24.40 9.90 -15.40
C GLY A 66 -23.79 9.03 -14.28
N ALA A 67 -22.76 9.58 -13.64
CA ALA A 67 -22.09 8.96 -12.49
C ALA A 67 -22.55 9.55 -11.15
N VAL A 68 -22.48 8.73 -10.11
CA VAL A 68 -22.50 9.16 -8.72
C VAL A 68 -21.05 9.37 -8.29
N LEU A 69 -20.67 10.63 -8.19
CA LEU A 69 -19.33 11.09 -7.85
C LEU A 69 -19.18 11.19 -6.33
N VAL A 70 -17.99 10.90 -5.81
CA VAL A 70 -17.71 11.00 -4.37
C VAL A 70 -16.76 12.16 -4.14
N SER A 71 -17.05 13.06 -3.20
CA SER A 71 -16.16 14.16 -2.84
C SER A 71 -15.92 14.19 -1.33
N ALA A 72 -14.66 14.32 -0.92
CA ALA A 72 -14.26 14.50 0.47
C ALA A 72 -14.17 15.99 0.89
N THR A 73 -14.52 16.91 -0.03
CA THR A 73 -14.67 18.33 0.28
C THR A 73 -15.68 18.53 1.42
N ASP A 74 -15.64 19.64 2.15
CA ASP A 74 -16.67 19.91 3.15
C ASP A 74 -18.08 19.99 2.53
N GLU A 75 -19.11 19.49 3.23
CA GLU A 75 -20.49 19.37 2.71
C GLU A 75 -21.07 20.70 2.23
N GLY A 76 -20.59 21.84 2.75
CA GLY A 76 -21.00 23.17 2.30
C GLY A 76 -20.52 23.55 0.90
N TYR A 77 -19.45 22.92 0.42
CA TYR A 77 -18.73 23.31 -0.80
C TYR A 77 -18.73 22.23 -1.90
N MET A 78 -19.26 21.04 -1.65
CA MET A 78 -19.28 19.94 -2.64
C MET A 78 -20.07 20.24 -3.91
N ALA A 79 -21.05 21.13 -3.82
CA ALA A 79 -21.91 21.48 -4.95
C ALA A 79 -21.40 22.72 -5.71
N GLU A 80 -20.22 23.23 -5.35
CA GLU A 80 -19.57 24.31 -6.11
C GLU A 80 -18.97 23.74 -7.40
N ASP A 81 -19.07 24.52 -8.47
CA ASP A 81 -18.48 24.18 -9.76
C ASP A 81 -16.96 24.00 -9.60
N GLY A 82 -16.44 22.90 -10.14
CA GLY A 82 -15.03 22.51 -10.00
C GLY A 82 -14.63 21.96 -8.63
N ALA A 83 -15.59 21.63 -7.74
CA ALA A 83 -15.27 20.96 -6.49
C ALA A 83 -14.53 19.63 -6.77
N PRO A 84 -13.40 19.34 -6.07
CA PRO A 84 -12.62 18.15 -6.36
C PRO A 84 -13.42 16.90 -6.00
N VAL A 85 -13.43 15.94 -6.91
CA VAL A 85 -14.02 14.61 -6.71
C VAL A 85 -12.91 13.58 -6.54
N ALA A 86 -13.23 12.53 -5.78
CA ALA A 86 -12.37 11.38 -5.63
C ALA A 86 -12.22 10.66 -6.98
N PRO A 87 -11.09 9.97 -7.20
CA PRO A 87 -10.84 9.17 -8.40
C PRO A 87 -11.68 7.89 -8.47
N VAL A 88 -12.74 7.79 -7.66
CA VAL A 88 -13.60 6.61 -7.55
C VAL A 88 -15.06 7.07 -7.59
N SER A 89 -15.82 6.53 -8.52
CA SER A 89 -17.24 6.84 -8.71
C SER A 89 -18.06 5.57 -8.96
N PHE A 90 -19.38 5.74 -9.02
CA PHE A 90 -20.30 4.66 -9.33
C PHE A 90 -21.18 5.02 -10.51
N SER A 91 -21.38 4.09 -11.42
CA SER A 91 -22.26 4.26 -12.58
C SER A 91 -23.03 2.98 -12.88
N LEU A 92 -23.79 2.98 -13.97
CA LEU A 92 -24.55 1.83 -14.43
C LEU A 92 -24.07 1.42 -15.83
N HIS A 93 -23.57 0.19 -15.96
CA HIS A 93 -23.14 -0.38 -17.23
C HIS A 93 -23.92 -1.64 -17.55
N GLY A 94 -24.68 -1.65 -18.63
CA GLY A 94 -25.49 -2.80 -19.04
C GLY A 94 -26.45 -3.26 -17.93
N GLY A 95 -27.02 -2.30 -17.20
CA GLY A 95 -27.85 -2.56 -16.03
C GLY A 95 -27.10 -3.08 -14.80
N HIS A 96 -25.78 -3.14 -14.76
CA HIS A 96 -25.03 -3.55 -13.57
C HIS A 96 -24.37 -2.35 -12.91
N LEU A 97 -24.31 -2.35 -11.57
CA LEU A 97 -23.53 -1.34 -10.85
C LEU A 97 -22.06 -1.51 -11.23
N ALA A 98 -21.47 -0.42 -11.71
CA ALA A 98 -20.04 -0.32 -11.96
C ALA A 98 -19.39 0.55 -10.87
N LEU A 99 -18.15 0.17 -10.54
CA LEU A 99 -17.19 0.96 -9.80
C LEU A 99 -16.19 1.46 -10.83
N ASP A 100 -16.14 2.77 -10.99
CA ASP A 100 -15.28 3.41 -11.97
C ASP A 100 -14.12 4.06 -11.23
N ILE A 101 -12.91 3.87 -11.74
CA ILE A 101 -11.72 4.52 -11.22
C ILE A 101 -11.01 5.29 -12.32
N VAL A 102 -10.41 6.42 -11.92
CA VAL A 102 -9.60 7.26 -12.79
C VAL A 102 -8.22 7.42 -12.15
N TYR A 103 -7.16 7.19 -12.90
CA TYR A 103 -5.79 7.32 -12.38
C TYR A 103 -4.82 7.77 -13.47
N ALA A 104 -3.71 8.35 -13.06
CA ALA A 104 -2.65 8.79 -13.96
C ALA A 104 -1.48 7.80 -13.95
N SER A 105 -0.88 7.52 -15.11
CA SER A 105 0.30 6.67 -15.24
C SER A 105 1.23 7.17 -16.35
N ASP A 106 2.53 6.99 -16.19
CA ASP A 106 3.50 7.28 -17.26
C ASP A 106 3.49 6.20 -18.36
N ASP A 107 2.91 5.04 -18.05
CA ASP A 107 2.82 3.90 -18.97
C ASP A 107 1.67 4.03 -19.95
N TYR A 108 1.97 3.68 -21.20
CA TYR A 108 1.07 3.71 -22.34
C TYR A 108 1.16 2.42 -23.14
N GLU A 109 0.01 1.85 -23.48
CA GLU A 109 -0.10 0.76 -24.46
C GLU A 109 -1.17 1.16 -25.48
N ASP A 110 -0.85 1.01 -26.77
CA ASP A 110 -1.77 1.33 -27.88
C ASP A 110 -3.04 0.46 -27.82
N ASP A 111 -2.90 -0.78 -27.34
CA ASP A 111 -3.95 -1.80 -27.34
C ASP A 111 -4.24 -2.32 -25.92
N GLY A 112 -5.19 -1.67 -25.25
CA GLY A 112 -5.73 -2.12 -23.97
C GLY A 112 -4.92 -1.70 -22.74
N VAL A 113 -5.19 -2.34 -21.61
CA VAL A 113 -4.56 -2.01 -20.33
C VAL A 113 -3.12 -2.54 -20.26
N PRO A 114 -2.16 -1.73 -19.76
CA PRO A 114 -0.83 -2.22 -19.47
C PRO A 114 -0.82 -3.48 -18.61
N THR A 115 -0.12 -4.51 -19.07
CA THR A 115 -0.16 -5.85 -18.45
C THR A 115 0.19 -5.79 -16.95
N HIS A 116 1.11 -4.90 -16.58
CA HIS A 116 1.53 -4.73 -15.20
C HIS A 116 0.44 -4.03 -14.34
N HIS A 117 -0.29 -3.03 -14.86
CA HIS A 117 -1.44 -2.42 -14.17
C HIS A 117 -2.50 -3.48 -13.84
N ALA A 118 -2.87 -4.28 -14.83
CA ALA A 118 -3.85 -5.35 -14.65
C ALA A 118 -3.37 -6.38 -13.61
N THR A 119 -2.10 -6.80 -13.70
CA THR A 119 -1.48 -7.73 -12.74
C THR A 119 -1.48 -7.17 -11.32
N LEU A 120 -1.18 -5.88 -11.17
CA LEU A 120 -1.09 -5.20 -9.89
C LEU A 120 -2.43 -5.14 -9.15
N VAL A 121 -3.52 -4.81 -9.84
CA VAL A 121 -4.86 -4.73 -9.21
C VAL A 121 -5.58 -6.06 -9.18
N GLN A 122 -5.13 -7.07 -9.93
CA GLN A 122 -5.79 -8.38 -9.99
C GLN A 122 -6.07 -9.01 -8.62
N PRO A 123 -5.16 -8.95 -7.62
CA PRO A 123 -5.48 -9.47 -6.29
C PRO A 123 -6.62 -8.71 -5.60
N VAL A 124 -6.81 -7.42 -5.89
CA VAL A 124 -7.91 -6.59 -5.40
C VAL A 124 -9.21 -6.95 -6.08
N VAL A 125 -9.19 -7.06 -7.41
CA VAL A 125 -10.32 -7.47 -8.22
C VAL A 125 -10.83 -8.85 -7.79
N ALA A 126 -9.92 -9.82 -7.62
CA ALA A 126 -10.24 -11.19 -7.26
C ALA A 126 -10.84 -11.30 -5.84
N ARG A 127 -10.21 -10.68 -4.82
CA ARG A 127 -10.71 -10.74 -3.43
C ARG A 127 -12.07 -10.06 -3.26
N SER A 128 -12.35 -9.03 -4.07
CA SER A 128 -13.59 -8.26 -4.04
C SER A 128 -14.65 -8.80 -4.99
N ALA A 129 -14.36 -9.89 -5.72
CA ALA A 129 -15.23 -10.49 -6.73
C ALA A 129 -15.74 -9.48 -7.78
N LEU A 130 -14.86 -8.54 -8.16
CA LEU A 130 -15.11 -7.59 -9.24
C LEU A 130 -14.88 -8.29 -10.60
N THR A 131 -15.44 -7.73 -11.66
CA THR A 131 -15.16 -8.16 -13.04
C THR A 131 -14.88 -6.93 -13.88
N VAL A 132 -13.76 -6.93 -14.62
CA VAL A 132 -13.41 -5.83 -15.53
C VAL A 132 -14.51 -5.70 -16.60
N LEU A 133 -15.04 -4.49 -16.79
CA LEU A 133 -16.00 -4.17 -17.84
C LEU A 133 -15.30 -3.44 -19.00
N ASP A 134 -14.54 -2.41 -18.66
CA ASP A 134 -13.77 -1.60 -19.59
C ASP A 134 -12.50 -1.09 -18.92
N TRP A 135 -11.45 -0.87 -19.70
CA TRP A 135 -10.22 -0.25 -19.25
C TRP A 135 -9.53 0.41 -20.43
N SER A 136 -9.55 1.74 -20.45
CA SER A 136 -9.16 2.55 -21.60
C SER A 136 -8.38 3.78 -21.16
N VAL A 137 -7.56 4.31 -22.06
CA VAL A 137 -6.89 5.59 -21.88
C VAL A 137 -7.80 6.71 -22.39
N ASP A 138 -7.77 7.86 -21.72
CA ASP A 138 -8.46 9.05 -22.18
C ASP A 138 -7.84 9.55 -23.48
N GLU A 139 -8.60 9.49 -24.57
CA GLU A 139 -8.16 9.87 -25.92
C GLU A 139 -7.78 11.36 -26.02
N ASN A 140 -8.19 12.20 -25.06
CA ASN A 140 -7.85 13.62 -25.06
C ASN A 140 -6.44 13.90 -24.53
N TYR A 141 -5.75 12.92 -23.97
CA TYR A 141 -4.37 13.04 -23.54
C TYR A 141 -3.43 12.68 -24.69
N ALA A 142 -2.46 13.56 -24.98
CA ALA A 142 -1.49 13.39 -26.07
C ALA A 142 -0.05 13.10 -25.58
N SER A 143 0.17 13.14 -24.27
CA SER A 143 1.47 12.92 -23.64
C SER A 143 1.30 12.44 -22.19
N PRO A 144 2.29 11.73 -21.62
CA PRO A 144 2.26 11.33 -20.23
C PRO A 144 2.23 12.53 -19.26
N PRO A 145 1.69 12.36 -18.04
CA PRO A 145 1.05 11.14 -17.56
C PRO A 145 -0.32 10.95 -18.24
N TRP A 146 -0.59 9.72 -18.68
CA TRP A 146 -1.83 9.34 -19.35
C TRP A 146 -2.92 9.14 -18.32
N LEU A 147 -4.10 9.68 -18.60
CA LEU A 147 -5.27 9.48 -17.76
C LEU A 147 -5.97 8.18 -18.17
N TRP A 148 -6.05 7.23 -17.26
CA TRP A 148 -6.68 5.93 -17.47
C TRP A 148 -8.04 5.87 -16.77
N HIS A 149 -9.01 5.29 -17.46
CA HIS A 149 -10.34 4.99 -16.95
C HIS A 149 -10.51 3.48 -16.87
N ALA A 150 -10.92 2.97 -15.71
CA ALA A 150 -11.21 1.54 -15.55
C ALA A 150 -12.56 1.35 -14.85
N SER A 151 -13.41 0.54 -15.46
CA SER A 151 -14.77 0.26 -14.99
C SER A 151 -14.89 -1.20 -14.58
N PHE A 152 -15.40 -1.45 -13.38
CA PHE A 152 -15.52 -2.78 -12.81
C PHE A 152 -16.94 -3.08 -12.40
N ARG A 153 -17.51 -4.20 -12.86
CA ARG A 153 -18.79 -4.70 -12.38
C ARG A 153 -18.67 -5.11 -10.91
N CYS A 154 -19.58 -4.60 -10.09
CA CYS A 154 -19.61 -4.89 -8.65
C CYS A 154 -20.58 -6.02 -8.28
N PRO A 155 -20.22 -6.87 -7.29
CA PRO A 155 -21.21 -7.65 -6.58
C PRO A 155 -22.03 -6.71 -5.67
N THR A 156 -23.35 -6.71 -5.81
CA THR A 156 -24.22 -5.81 -5.03
C THR A 156 -24.79 -6.44 -3.77
N ARG A 157 -24.87 -7.77 -3.71
CA ARG A 157 -25.49 -8.49 -2.59
C ARG A 157 -24.59 -8.42 -1.35
N GLY A 158 -25.11 -7.81 -0.28
CA GLY A 158 -24.43 -7.78 1.02
C GLY A 158 -23.26 -6.79 1.11
N ARG A 159 -23.05 -5.95 0.09
CA ARG A 159 -22.02 -4.91 0.07
C ARG A 159 -22.60 -3.54 0.40
N SER A 160 -21.90 -2.77 1.22
CA SER A 160 -22.15 -1.33 1.32
C SER A 160 -21.49 -0.59 0.16
N LEU A 161 -21.91 0.66 -0.11
CA LEU A 161 -21.20 1.51 -1.06
C LEU A 161 -19.82 1.90 -0.54
N LEU A 162 -19.67 2.08 0.78
CA LEU A 162 -18.37 2.37 1.37
C LEU A 162 -17.38 1.22 1.13
N ASP A 163 -17.82 -0.03 1.28
CA ASP A 163 -16.96 -1.21 1.02
C ASP A 163 -16.50 -1.28 -0.44
N LEU A 164 -17.26 -0.74 -1.39
CA LEU A 164 -16.88 -0.70 -2.80
C LEU A 164 -15.99 0.51 -3.09
N PHE A 165 -16.27 1.65 -2.47
CA PHE A 165 -15.44 2.85 -2.56
C PHE A 165 -14.04 2.60 -2.01
N ASP A 166 -13.92 1.93 -0.85
CA ASP A 166 -12.64 1.57 -0.24
C ASP A 166 -11.85 0.63 -1.16
N VAL A 167 -12.52 -0.32 -1.83
CA VAL A 167 -11.90 -1.21 -2.82
C VAL A 167 -11.40 -0.41 -4.04
N GLY A 168 -12.18 0.54 -4.55
CA GLY A 168 -11.75 1.43 -5.63
C GLY A 168 -10.52 2.25 -5.23
N THR A 169 -10.55 2.78 -4.00
CA THR A 169 -9.45 3.57 -3.43
C THR A 169 -8.18 2.73 -3.29
N GLU A 170 -8.28 1.48 -2.85
CA GLU A 170 -7.15 0.54 -2.82
C GLU A 170 -6.53 0.32 -4.20
N MET A 171 -7.35 0.19 -5.25
CA MET A 171 -6.85 0.01 -6.62
C MET A 171 -6.12 1.25 -7.12
N VAL A 172 -6.72 2.43 -6.94
CA VAL A 172 -6.10 3.71 -7.33
C VAL A 172 -4.76 3.90 -6.61
N LEU A 173 -4.73 3.69 -5.28
CA LEU A 173 -3.51 3.83 -4.49
C LEU A 173 -2.40 2.86 -4.93
N LEU A 174 -2.74 1.63 -5.32
CA LEU A 174 -1.75 0.70 -5.88
C LEU A 174 -1.21 1.21 -7.22
N LEU A 175 -2.09 1.62 -8.12
CA LEU A 175 -1.72 2.08 -9.46
C LEU A 175 -0.85 3.34 -9.38
N GLU A 176 -1.21 4.30 -8.54
CA GLU A 176 -0.41 5.50 -8.28
C GLU A 176 0.94 5.17 -7.62
N ALA A 177 0.96 4.23 -6.67
CA ALA A 177 2.20 3.77 -6.04
C ALA A 177 3.13 3.03 -7.01
N ALA A 178 2.61 2.58 -8.16
CA ALA A 178 3.36 1.95 -9.23
C ALA A 178 3.31 2.78 -10.53
N ALA A 179 3.12 4.11 -10.44
CA ALA A 179 2.98 4.97 -11.63
C ALA A 179 4.18 4.92 -12.59
N SER A 180 5.35 4.50 -12.09
CA SER A 180 6.57 4.26 -12.88
C SER A 180 6.76 2.78 -13.30
N GLY A 181 5.69 1.99 -13.31
CA GLY A 181 5.63 0.60 -13.75
C GLY A 181 5.69 -0.47 -12.65
N GLU A 182 6.37 -0.22 -11.53
CA GLU A 182 6.50 -1.19 -10.42
C GLU A 182 6.38 -0.51 -9.05
N LEU A 183 5.97 -1.29 -8.04
CA LEU A 183 6.03 -0.86 -6.65
C LEU A 183 7.50 -0.72 -6.21
N THR A 184 7.77 0.32 -5.43
CA THR A 184 9.10 0.62 -4.91
C THR A 184 9.09 0.61 -3.38
N ARG A 185 10.30 0.64 -2.79
CA ARG A 185 10.48 0.81 -1.35
C ARG A 185 9.74 2.04 -0.85
N GLU A 186 9.92 3.17 -1.53
CA GLU A 186 9.37 4.47 -1.19
C GLU A 186 7.84 4.46 -1.29
N SER A 187 7.29 3.90 -2.37
CA SER A 187 5.84 3.89 -2.57
C SER A 187 5.13 2.96 -1.58
N VAL A 188 5.70 1.80 -1.27
CA VAL A 188 5.17 0.93 -0.20
C VAL A 188 5.29 1.57 1.18
N ALA A 189 6.42 2.20 1.50
CA ALA A 189 6.55 2.95 2.76
C ALA A 189 5.50 4.06 2.84
N GLY A 190 5.21 4.75 1.73
CA GLY A 190 4.13 5.74 1.60
C GLY A 190 2.75 5.14 1.88
N LEU A 191 2.40 4.02 1.25
CA LEU A 191 1.14 3.31 1.49
C LEU A 191 0.99 2.88 2.95
N VAL A 192 2.06 2.38 3.56
CA VAL A 192 2.05 1.98 4.97
C VAL A 192 1.85 3.20 5.87
N ARG A 193 2.59 4.30 5.67
CA ARG A 193 2.43 5.55 6.43
C ARG A 193 1.03 6.13 6.33
N GLY A 194 0.41 6.03 5.15
CA GLY A 194 -0.98 6.43 4.91
C GLY A 194 -2.03 5.50 5.54
N GLY A 195 -1.63 4.35 6.09
CA GLY A 195 -2.56 3.36 6.65
C GLY A 195 -3.24 2.48 5.59
N HIS A 196 -2.79 2.51 4.35
CA HIS A 196 -3.38 1.82 3.20
C HIS A 196 -2.81 0.41 2.99
N LEU A 197 -2.62 -0.34 4.08
CA LEU A 197 -1.97 -1.66 4.02
C LEU A 197 -2.82 -2.73 3.32
N SER A 198 -4.13 -2.56 3.29
CA SER A 198 -5.03 -3.49 2.58
C SER A 198 -4.77 -3.52 1.08
N ALA A 199 -4.29 -2.40 0.51
CA ALA A 199 -3.85 -2.30 -0.88
C ALA A 199 -2.75 -3.34 -1.18
N LEU A 200 -1.81 -3.54 -0.25
CA LEU A 200 -0.69 -4.48 -0.40
C LEU A 200 -1.10 -5.97 -0.28
N VAL A 201 -2.34 -6.28 0.09
CA VAL A 201 -2.79 -7.67 0.21
C VAL A 201 -2.85 -8.33 -1.16
N GLY A 202 -2.25 -9.52 -1.25
CA GLY A 202 -2.10 -10.28 -2.49
C GLY A 202 -0.89 -9.89 -3.33
N GLN A 203 -0.15 -8.85 -2.93
CA GLN A 203 1.12 -8.51 -3.57
C GLN A 203 2.22 -9.50 -3.14
N PRO A 204 3.18 -9.81 -4.03
CA PRO A 204 4.32 -10.64 -3.69
C PRO A 204 5.24 -9.91 -2.71
N GLU A 205 5.82 -10.65 -1.77
CA GLU A 205 7.03 -10.21 -1.10
C GLU A 205 8.20 -10.24 -2.08
N GLY A 206 9.08 -9.26 -1.94
CA GLY A 206 10.15 -9.00 -2.88
C GLY A 206 11.54 -9.11 -2.28
N HIS A 207 12.51 -8.76 -3.10
CA HIS A 207 13.90 -8.64 -2.64
C HIS A 207 14.11 -7.42 -1.72
N TRP A 208 13.24 -6.42 -1.78
CA TRP A 208 13.23 -5.19 -0.96
C TRP A 208 12.07 -5.08 0.03
N LEU A 209 11.06 -5.97 0.01
CA LEU A 209 9.93 -5.98 0.95
C LEU A 209 9.92 -7.29 1.74
N ASP A 210 9.84 -7.20 3.07
CA ASP A 210 9.71 -8.33 3.99
C ASP A 210 8.57 -8.05 4.96
N VAL A 211 7.59 -8.96 5.09
CA VAL A 211 6.53 -8.80 6.11
C VAL A 211 6.67 -9.77 7.27
N LYS A 212 6.20 -9.33 8.44
CA LYS A 212 6.23 -10.11 9.68
C LYS A 212 4.90 -10.01 10.37
N THR A 213 4.35 -11.14 10.79
CA THR A 213 3.02 -11.18 11.43
C THR A 213 3.05 -10.68 12.87
N GLN A 214 4.18 -10.81 13.56
CA GLN A 214 4.32 -10.51 14.98
C GLN A 214 5.61 -9.72 15.24
N HIS A 215 5.66 -8.99 16.35
CA HIS A 215 6.90 -8.37 16.79
C HIS A 215 8.03 -9.37 16.94
N TYR A 216 9.25 -8.92 16.66
CA TYR A 216 10.44 -9.60 17.14
C TYR A 216 10.41 -9.68 18.67
N ASP A 217 10.81 -10.83 19.23
CA ASP A 217 10.97 -10.95 20.67
C ASP A 217 12.22 -10.19 21.13
N LEU A 218 12.01 -8.91 21.48
CA LEU A 218 13.08 -8.03 21.95
C LEU A 218 13.39 -8.21 23.44
N SER A 219 12.80 -9.20 24.13
CA SER A 219 13.19 -9.54 25.50
C SER A 219 14.44 -10.42 25.53
N GLY A 220 14.58 -11.30 24.53
CA GLY A 220 15.71 -12.20 24.38
C GLY A 220 16.78 -11.70 23.41
N PRO A 221 18.03 -12.18 23.52
CA PRO A 221 19.07 -11.88 22.54
C PRO A 221 18.71 -12.33 21.12
N ALA A 222 18.00 -13.45 20.96
CA ALA A 222 17.66 -14.03 19.67
C ALA A 222 16.79 -13.10 18.82
N GLY A 223 15.65 -12.60 19.33
CA GLY A 223 14.80 -11.71 18.54
C GLY A 223 15.46 -10.37 18.21
N ARG A 224 16.35 -9.87 19.10
CA ARG A 224 17.21 -8.71 18.80
C ARG A 224 18.19 -8.98 17.66
N ILE A 225 18.79 -10.17 17.61
CA ILE A 225 19.64 -10.59 16.47
C ILE A 225 18.81 -10.70 15.20
N SER A 226 17.63 -11.33 15.25
CA SER A 226 16.78 -11.50 14.06
C SER A 226 16.34 -10.15 13.47
N LEU A 227 15.99 -9.18 14.32
CA LEU A 227 15.69 -7.81 13.87
C LEU A 227 16.91 -7.17 13.19
N ALA A 228 18.08 -7.23 13.85
CA ALA A 228 19.32 -6.70 13.30
C ALA A 228 19.71 -7.36 11.96
N GLN A 229 19.54 -8.69 11.84
CA GLN A 229 19.78 -9.42 10.60
C GLN A 229 18.83 -9.00 9.48
N SER A 230 17.54 -8.75 9.77
CA SER A 230 16.61 -8.23 8.76
C SER A 230 17.02 -6.85 8.27
N VAL A 231 17.38 -5.93 9.17
CA VAL A 231 17.79 -4.57 8.81
C VAL A 231 19.13 -4.56 8.07
N SER A 232 20.15 -5.26 8.58
CA SER A 232 21.46 -5.33 7.92
C SER A 232 21.39 -5.98 6.55
N ARG A 233 20.48 -6.93 6.33
CA ARG A 233 20.27 -7.53 5.01
C ARG A 233 19.87 -6.49 3.97
N PHE A 234 18.97 -5.58 4.32
CA PHE A 234 18.54 -4.49 3.44
C PHE A 234 19.58 -3.38 3.34
N ALA A 235 20.25 -3.03 4.43
CA ALA A 235 21.35 -2.06 4.40
C ALA A 235 22.52 -2.51 3.48
N ASN A 236 22.68 -3.83 3.33
CA ASN A 236 23.66 -4.44 2.42
C ASN A 236 23.14 -4.66 0.98
N ALA A 237 21.86 -4.41 0.72
CA ALA A 237 21.28 -4.47 -0.62
C ALA A 237 21.61 -3.18 -1.40
N GLU A 238 21.40 -3.21 -2.71
CA GLU A 238 21.57 -2.03 -3.57
C GLU A 238 20.48 -1.00 -3.28
N ASP A 239 19.22 -1.43 -3.31
CA ASP A 239 18.04 -0.55 -3.20
C ASP A 239 17.52 -0.37 -1.76
N GLY A 240 18.21 -0.92 -0.77
CA GLY A 240 17.70 -0.95 0.61
C GLY A 240 16.52 -1.91 0.76
N GLY A 241 15.53 -1.51 1.56
CA GLY A 241 14.27 -2.25 1.69
C GLY A 241 13.40 -1.81 2.87
N VAL A 242 12.22 -2.42 2.96
CA VAL A 242 11.20 -2.15 3.97
C VAL A 242 10.82 -3.45 4.68
N VAL A 243 10.73 -3.39 6.01
CA VAL A 243 10.08 -4.41 6.83
C VAL A 243 8.76 -3.86 7.36
N VAL A 244 7.67 -4.61 7.16
CA VAL A 244 6.36 -4.29 7.73
C VAL A 244 5.97 -5.34 8.77
N VAL A 245 5.84 -4.94 10.03
CA VAL A 245 5.48 -5.84 11.14
C VAL A 245 4.03 -5.59 11.56
N GLY A 246 3.19 -6.63 11.49
CA GLY A 246 1.74 -6.54 11.59
C GLY A 246 1.04 -6.94 10.28
N MET A 247 1.74 -7.70 9.41
CA MET A 247 1.16 -8.27 8.18
C MET A 247 1.52 -9.75 8.08
N SER A 248 0.61 -10.54 7.53
CA SER A 248 0.82 -11.97 7.30
C SER A 248 1.15 -12.24 5.85
N ALA A 249 2.01 -13.22 5.63
CA ALA A 249 2.31 -13.76 4.31
C ALA A 249 2.21 -15.28 4.32
N LYS A 250 2.12 -15.84 3.12
CA LYS A 250 2.09 -17.29 2.90
C LYS A 250 2.96 -17.62 1.70
N ARG A 251 3.75 -18.67 1.84
CA ARG A 251 4.51 -19.23 0.74
C ARG A 251 3.61 -19.76 -0.37
N VAL A 252 3.87 -19.32 -1.59
CA VAL A 252 3.20 -19.72 -2.83
C VAL A 252 4.22 -20.23 -3.84
N ALA A 253 3.76 -20.74 -4.98
CA ALA A 253 4.66 -21.01 -6.10
C ALA A 253 5.24 -19.67 -6.59
N GLY A 254 6.56 -19.51 -6.54
CA GLY A 254 7.24 -18.30 -6.98
C GLY A 254 7.59 -17.27 -5.90
N GLY A 255 7.31 -17.54 -4.62
CA GLY A 255 7.75 -16.67 -3.51
C GLY A 255 6.84 -16.71 -2.30
N GLU A 256 6.78 -15.60 -1.57
CA GLU A 256 5.80 -15.35 -0.51
C GLU A 256 4.81 -14.28 -0.97
N GLU A 257 3.54 -14.43 -0.59
CA GLU A 257 2.47 -13.49 -0.95
C GLU A 257 1.81 -12.98 0.33
N ILE A 258 1.59 -11.66 0.40
CA ILE A 258 0.94 -11.01 1.53
C ILE A 258 -0.52 -11.45 1.59
N ARG A 259 -0.96 -11.96 2.75
CA ARG A 259 -2.30 -12.52 2.97
C ARG A 259 -3.25 -11.61 3.71
N GLY A 260 -2.74 -10.69 4.51
CA GLY A 260 -3.63 -9.83 5.29
C GLY A 260 -2.90 -8.96 6.29
N VAL A 261 -3.61 -7.94 6.76
CA VAL A 261 -3.18 -7.03 7.82
C VAL A 261 -3.57 -7.64 9.15
N THR A 262 -2.59 -7.73 10.06
CA THR A 262 -2.74 -8.28 11.41
C THR A 262 -2.23 -7.23 12.41
N PRO A 263 -3.02 -6.18 12.70
CA PRO A 263 -2.59 -5.11 13.59
C PRO A 263 -2.18 -5.67 14.96
N LEU A 264 -1.08 -5.14 15.48
CA LEU A 264 -0.50 -5.51 16.76
C LEU A 264 -1.11 -4.65 17.87
N PRO A 265 -1.09 -5.10 19.13
CA PRO A 265 -1.47 -4.25 20.25
C PRO A 265 -0.65 -2.96 20.27
N LEU A 266 -1.30 -1.83 20.57
CA LEU A 266 -0.63 -0.55 20.70
C LEU A 266 0.40 -0.60 21.84
N ASP A 267 1.67 -0.34 21.51
CA ASP A 267 2.75 -0.17 22.48
C ASP A 267 3.66 0.98 22.05
N ALA A 268 3.47 2.15 22.68
CA ALA A 268 4.25 3.35 22.42
C ALA A 268 5.75 3.18 22.70
N ARG A 269 6.17 2.16 23.46
CA ARG A 269 7.59 1.90 23.76
C ARG A 269 8.28 1.10 22.65
N MET A 270 7.52 0.50 21.74
CA MET A 270 8.05 -0.48 20.79
C MET A 270 9.07 0.14 19.83
N VAL A 271 8.79 1.32 19.28
CA VAL A 271 9.71 2.07 18.41
C VAL A 271 11.08 2.25 19.08
N ARG A 272 11.10 2.74 20.33
CA ARG A 272 12.33 2.92 21.10
C ARG A 272 13.09 1.60 21.30
N ARG A 273 12.37 0.50 21.57
CA ARG A 273 12.99 -0.82 21.76
C ARG A 273 13.61 -1.36 20.47
N TYR A 274 13.00 -1.10 19.32
CA TYR A 274 13.56 -1.46 18.01
C TYR A 274 14.85 -0.69 17.75
N HIS A 275 14.84 0.64 17.93
CA HIS A 275 16.06 1.45 17.81
C HIS A 275 17.18 0.96 18.72
N GLN A 276 16.90 0.77 20.01
CA GLN A 276 17.89 0.25 20.95
C GLN A 276 18.44 -1.14 20.54
N ALA A 277 17.59 -2.02 20.01
CA ALA A 277 18.03 -3.32 19.51
C ALA A 277 18.95 -3.19 18.28
N LEU A 278 18.67 -2.26 17.39
CA LEU A 278 19.46 -2.02 16.19
C LEU A 278 20.78 -1.30 16.50
N ASP A 279 20.77 -0.25 17.32
CA ASP A 279 21.96 0.52 17.70
C ASP A 279 23.00 -0.35 18.43
N GLU A 280 22.56 -1.31 19.25
CA GLU A 280 23.44 -2.21 19.99
C GLU A 280 24.01 -3.36 19.12
N ARG A 281 23.45 -3.57 17.92
CA ARG A 281 23.71 -4.81 17.15
C ARG A 281 24.14 -4.60 15.71
N VAL A 282 23.79 -3.50 15.07
CA VAL A 282 24.14 -3.22 13.68
C VAL A 282 25.30 -2.24 13.61
N PHE A 283 26.36 -2.61 12.89
CA PHE A 283 27.54 -1.77 12.71
C PHE A 283 28.03 -1.75 11.25
N PRO A 284 28.33 -0.58 10.65
CA PRO A 284 28.10 0.75 11.20
C PRO A 284 26.59 1.06 11.39
N PRO A 285 26.21 2.13 12.12
CA PRO A 285 24.83 2.58 12.17
C PRO A 285 24.28 2.84 10.75
N VAL A 286 23.04 2.41 10.50
CA VAL A 286 22.39 2.58 9.19
C VAL A 286 21.96 4.03 9.01
N TYR A 287 22.47 4.69 7.97
CA TYR A 287 22.14 6.09 7.69
C TYR A 287 20.70 6.21 7.19
N GLY A 288 19.93 7.15 7.73
CA GLY A 288 18.55 7.40 7.30
C GLY A 288 17.54 6.31 7.65
N LEU A 289 17.91 5.34 8.50
CA LEU A 289 16.99 4.33 9.01
C LEU A 289 15.82 4.98 9.76
N THR A 290 14.59 4.67 9.37
CA THR A 290 13.40 5.08 10.13
C THR A 290 12.68 3.87 10.69
N VAL A 291 12.32 3.94 11.98
CA VAL A 291 11.42 2.99 12.61
C VAL A 291 10.23 3.76 13.17
N GLU A 292 9.04 3.43 12.72
CA GLU A 292 7.82 4.11 13.13
C GLU A 292 6.66 3.11 13.27
N HIS A 293 5.55 3.60 13.81
CA HIS A 293 4.32 2.82 13.88
C HIS A 293 3.17 3.62 13.28
N VAL A 294 2.24 2.91 12.65
CA VAL A 294 1.02 3.47 12.07
C VAL A 294 -0.17 2.84 12.76
N THR A 295 -1.13 3.64 13.19
CA THR A 295 -2.37 3.14 13.82
C THR A 295 -3.31 2.61 12.76
N VAL A 296 -3.74 1.36 12.91
CA VAL A 296 -4.59 0.66 11.93
C VAL A 296 -5.60 -0.19 12.69
N ASN A 297 -6.90 0.00 12.43
CA ASN A 297 -7.99 -0.77 13.03
C ASN A 297 -7.91 -0.90 14.57
N GLY A 298 -7.49 0.18 15.26
CA GLY A 298 -7.33 0.20 16.72
C GLY A 298 -6.08 -0.50 17.27
N GLY A 299 -5.27 -1.11 16.40
CA GLY A 299 -3.92 -1.59 16.71
C GLY A 299 -2.84 -0.74 16.02
N MET A 300 -1.63 -1.29 15.92
CA MET A 300 -0.53 -0.69 15.16
C MET A 300 0.14 -1.68 14.22
N VAL A 301 0.75 -1.14 13.18
CA VAL A 301 1.76 -1.82 12.35
C VAL A 301 3.08 -1.08 12.52
N MET A 302 4.20 -1.79 12.59
CA MET A 302 5.52 -1.17 12.55
C MET A 302 6.03 -1.09 11.13
N LEU A 303 6.59 0.05 10.76
CA LEU A 303 7.34 0.26 9.54
C LEU A 303 8.81 0.41 9.89
N ILE A 304 9.67 -0.39 9.27
CA ILE A 304 11.12 -0.21 9.30
C ILE A 304 11.56 0.05 7.87
N ASP A 305 11.95 1.28 7.59
CA ASP A 305 12.37 1.70 6.27
C ASP A 305 13.89 1.88 6.26
N VAL A 306 14.56 1.08 5.44
CA VAL A 306 16.01 0.99 5.32
C VAL A 306 16.40 1.55 3.94
N PRO A 307 16.89 2.80 3.85
CA PRO A 307 17.27 3.37 2.56
C PRO A 307 18.53 2.73 1.99
N PRO A 308 18.77 2.85 0.66
CA PRO A 308 20.06 2.53 0.04
C PRO A 308 21.23 3.13 0.81
N GLN A 309 22.27 2.32 1.06
CA GLN A 309 23.46 2.76 1.78
C GLN A 309 24.64 2.96 0.83
N PRO A 310 25.52 3.96 1.08
CA PRO A 310 26.77 4.12 0.34
C PRO A 310 27.61 2.83 0.38
N GLU A 311 28.26 2.50 -0.75
CA GLU A 311 29.08 1.30 -0.88
C GLU A 311 30.26 1.29 0.11
N GLU A 312 30.76 2.46 0.50
CA GLU A 312 31.88 2.62 1.44
C GLU A 312 31.51 2.22 2.88
N LEU A 313 30.22 2.23 3.22
CA LEU A 313 29.72 1.77 4.53
C LEU A 313 29.43 0.27 4.54
N LYS A 314 29.35 -0.37 3.37
CA LYS A 314 29.09 -1.80 3.27
C LYS A 314 30.37 -2.60 3.51
N PRO A 315 30.30 -3.75 4.21
CA PRO A 315 29.08 -4.38 4.70
C PRO A 315 28.66 -3.93 6.12
N PHE A 316 27.34 -3.86 6.33
CA PHE A 316 26.70 -3.79 7.63
C PHE A 316 26.74 -5.15 8.32
N LEU A 317 27.30 -5.14 9.53
CA LEU A 317 27.58 -6.28 10.37
C LEU A 317 26.54 -6.38 11.48
N VAL A 318 26.21 -7.61 11.86
CA VAL A 318 25.40 -7.89 13.06
C VAL A 318 26.28 -8.50 14.14
N HIS A 319 26.25 -7.90 15.33
CA HIS A 319 26.89 -8.45 16.52
C HIS A 319 26.04 -9.58 17.12
N GLY A 320 26.63 -10.76 17.26
CA GLY A 320 25.97 -11.99 17.65
C GLY A 320 25.42 -12.77 16.45
N ALA A 321 25.38 -14.09 16.58
CA ALA A 321 24.78 -14.99 15.60
C ALA A 321 23.80 -15.96 16.28
N ILE A 322 22.84 -16.47 15.51
CA ILE A 322 22.00 -17.61 15.90
C ILE A 322 22.50 -18.80 15.09
N ILE A 323 23.08 -19.80 15.77
CA ILE A 323 23.61 -21.03 15.16
C ILE A 323 22.92 -22.21 15.85
N ASP A 324 22.26 -23.06 15.08
CA ASP A 324 21.51 -24.24 15.58
C ASP A 324 20.55 -23.91 16.74
N GLY A 325 19.90 -22.73 16.66
CA GLY A 325 18.96 -22.25 17.69
C GLY A 325 19.60 -21.71 18.97
N ARG A 326 20.94 -21.65 19.04
CA ARG A 326 21.69 -21.06 20.16
C ARG A 326 22.25 -19.69 19.77
N VAL A 327 22.27 -18.78 20.76
CA VAL A 327 22.84 -17.45 20.59
C VAL A 327 24.32 -17.50 20.92
N GLU A 328 25.15 -17.13 19.94
CA GLU A 328 26.60 -17.04 20.08
C GLU A 328 27.02 -15.57 19.97
N GLY A 329 27.34 -14.95 21.11
CA GLY A 329 27.59 -13.50 21.21
C GLY A 329 28.92 -13.04 20.59
N THR A 330 29.89 -13.94 20.47
CA THR A 330 31.26 -13.63 20.00
C THR A 330 31.39 -13.60 18.48
N PHE A 331 30.32 -13.92 17.75
CA PHE A 331 30.34 -14.00 16.29
C PHE A 331 29.83 -12.70 15.68
N ILE A 332 30.43 -12.32 14.55
CA ILE A 332 29.96 -11.25 13.70
C ILE A 332 29.33 -11.90 12.47
N SER A 333 28.09 -11.51 12.15
CA SER A 333 27.39 -11.99 10.98
C SER A 333 27.34 -10.91 9.90
N ILE A 334 27.66 -11.29 8.66
CA ILE A 334 27.45 -10.43 7.50
C ILE A 334 26.32 -11.03 6.68
N VAL A 335 25.19 -10.34 6.66
CA VAL A 335 23.98 -10.80 5.97
C VAL A 335 23.87 -10.10 4.63
N ARG A 336 24.07 -10.84 3.53
CA ARG A 336 23.79 -10.37 2.16
C ARG A 336 22.73 -11.24 1.52
N ARG A 337 21.80 -10.63 0.79
CA ARG A 337 20.87 -11.35 -0.10
C ARG A 337 21.53 -11.61 -1.45
N ARG A 338 21.43 -12.83 -1.97
CA ARG A 338 21.62 -13.13 -3.40
C ARG A 338 20.42 -13.96 -3.85
N GLY A 339 19.40 -13.29 -4.40
CA GLY A 339 18.06 -13.88 -4.56
C GLY A 339 17.38 -14.12 -3.21
N GLU A 340 16.80 -15.29 -2.98
CA GLU A 340 16.10 -15.65 -1.73
C GLU A 340 17.03 -16.10 -0.58
N ALA A 341 18.30 -16.41 -0.85
CA ALA A 341 19.21 -16.97 0.15
C ALA A 341 20.21 -15.95 0.71
N SER A 342 20.55 -16.10 2.00
CA SER A 342 21.64 -15.36 2.64
C SER A 342 22.96 -16.10 2.48
N ILE A 343 23.99 -15.44 1.94
CA ILE A 343 25.35 -16.03 1.85
C ILE A 343 26.19 -15.45 2.99
N PRO A 344 26.74 -16.26 3.91
CA PRO A 344 27.66 -15.77 4.90
C PRO A 344 28.96 -15.32 4.21
N ILE A 345 29.45 -14.11 4.50
CA ILE A 345 30.82 -13.74 4.13
C ILE A 345 31.77 -14.66 4.91
N THR A 346 32.72 -15.27 4.21
CA THR A 346 33.70 -16.18 4.80
C THR A 346 34.86 -15.41 5.44
N ALA A 347 35.50 -15.99 6.46
CA ALA A 347 36.66 -15.37 7.12
C ALA A 347 37.79 -14.95 6.15
N PRO A 348 38.11 -15.72 5.07
CA PRO A 348 39.07 -15.28 4.05
C PRO A 348 38.68 -13.97 3.35
N MET A 349 37.39 -13.77 3.07
CA MET A 349 36.91 -12.54 2.41
C MET A 349 37.06 -11.32 3.32
N ILE A 350 36.73 -11.47 4.61
CA ILE A 350 36.93 -10.42 5.62
C ILE A 350 38.42 -10.08 5.72
N HIS A 351 39.28 -11.10 5.81
CA HIS A 351 40.72 -10.90 5.88
C HIS A 351 41.25 -10.17 4.64
N ALA A 352 40.79 -10.53 3.44
CA ALA A 352 41.20 -9.88 2.19
C ALA A 352 40.84 -8.38 2.17
N GLN A 353 39.63 -8.01 2.58
CA GLN A 353 39.21 -6.61 2.69
C GLN A 353 40.07 -5.83 3.70
N LEU A 354 40.30 -6.40 4.89
CA LEU A 354 41.15 -5.77 5.91
C LEU A 354 42.61 -5.63 5.46
N ALA A 355 43.15 -6.63 4.76
CA ALA A 355 44.51 -6.59 4.24
C ALA A 355 44.66 -5.52 3.15
N ALA A 356 43.69 -5.41 2.23
CA ALA A 356 43.66 -4.37 1.20
C ALA A 356 43.59 -2.96 1.82
N GLY A 357 42.70 -2.74 2.79
CA GLY A 357 42.60 -1.46 3.50
C GLY A 357 43.91 -1.09 4.23
N ARG A 358 44.54 -2.05 4.93
CA ARG A 358 45.85 -1.82 5.56
C ARG A 358 46.97 -1.51 4.57
N ALA A 359 46.93 -2.10 3.37
CA ALA A 359 47.91 -1.83 2.32
C ALA A 359 47.74 -0.41 1.74
N LEU A 360 46.49 0.01 1.48
CA LEU A 360 46.16 1.35 1.01
C LEU A 360 46.60 2.43 2.03
N LEU A 361 46.23 2.26 3.31
CA LEU A 361 46.61 3.18 4.39
C LEU A 361 48.14 3.28 4.59
N ARG A 362 48.91 2.27 4.15
CA ARG A 362 50.37 2.30 4.17
C ARG A 362 50.96 3.04 2.96
N GLY A 363 50.21 3.10 1.85
CA GLY A 363 50.60 3.76 0.60
C GLY A 363 50.47 5.30 0.62
N ASP A 364 49.57 5.85 1.43
CA ASP A 364 49.37 7.30 1.59
C ASP A 364 50.42 7.98 2.49
N THR A 365 51.42 7.24 2.98
CA THR A 365 52.56 7.75 3.76
C THR A 365 53.85 7.89 2.94
N GLN A 366 53.76 8.25 1.65
CA GLN A 366 54.95 8.75 0.94
C GLN A 366 55.14 10.23 1.31
N PRO A 367 56.15 10.60 2.12
CA PRO A 367 56.40 12.01 2.41
C PRO A 367 56.75 12.72 1.09
N ASP A 368 56.22 13.92 0.89
CA ASP A 368 56.63 14.83 -0.17
C ASP A 368 58.17 14.86 -0.20
N ALA A 369 58.73 14.25 -1.24
CA ALA A 369 60.13 14.39 -1.55
C ALA A 369 60.31 15.78 -2.14
N THR A 370 60.68 16.71 -1.24
CA THR A 370 61.40 18.00 -1.45
C THR A 370 61.39 18.62 -2.83
#